data_AF-A0A965YJW9-F1
#
_entry.id   AF-A0A965YJW9-F1
#
_cell.length_a   1.000
_cell.length_b   1.000
_cell.length_c   1.000
_cell.angle_alpha   90.00
_cell.angle_beta   90.00
_cell.angle_gamma   90.00
#
_symmetry.space_group_name_H-M   'P 1'
#
loop_
_entity.id
_entity.type
_entity.pdbx_description
1 polymer ?
#
loop_
_entity_poly.entity_id
_entity_poly.type
_entity_poly.pdbx_seq_one_letter_code
_entity_poly.pdbx_strand_id
1 'polypeptide(L)'
;QTNRYYYALLVKYNRVLQQRNKLLKDARENGINYQLLDVWDKEIATLAAEIVALRIKVLKNINAIAGDIYKEITNQREELVINYELKTNSSTVICSQDDSPAFWKDWYLAGLRERHNIDVIRGNTGIGPHRDDLVITVNDNNLRSFGSQGQQRSGALALKLAEMEYVKNEAGEYPVLLLDDVMSELDSERRKQILNFIDGRVQTFITVNDKNLIPELECNRYFKVSEGSISED
;
A
#
# COMPACT_ATOMS: atom_id res chain seq x y z
N GLN A 1 -9.05 -10.13 -2.75
CA GLN A 1 -7.85 -10.05 -3.62
C GLN A 1 -8.30 -9.85 -5.06
N THR A 2 -8.03 -8.68 -5.63
CA THR A 2 -8.56 -8.24 -6.95
C THR A 2 -7.78 -8.80 -8.14
N ASN A 3 -6.49 -9.13 -7.98
CA ASN A 3 -5.64 -9.61 -9.08
C ASN A 3 -4.90 -10.91 -8.74
N ARG A 4 -5.35 -12.02 -9.32
CA ARG A 4 -4.73 -13.37 -9.14
C ARG A 4 -3.35 -13.48 -9.79
N TYR A 5 -3.11 -12.79 -10.90
CA TYR A 5 -1.83 -12.79 -11.60
C TYR A 5 -0.74 -12.13 -10.76
N TYR A 6 -1.02 -10.94 -10.20
CA TYR A 6 -0.12 -10.24 -9.27
C TYR A 6 0.25 -11.12 -8.07
N TYR A 7 -0.71 -11.85 -7.51
CA TYR A 7 -0.44 -12.76 -6.40
C TYR A 7 0.55 -13.86 -6.77
N ALA A 8 0.32 -14.52 -7.91
CA ALA A 8 1.19 -15.58 -8.40
C ALA A 8 2.62 -15.06 -8.64
N LEU A 9 2.75 -13.85 -9.21
CA LEU A 9 4.02 -13.16 -9.36
C LEU A 9 4.70 -12.93 -8.01
N LEU A 10 3.98 -12.40 -7.01
CA LEU A 10 4.54 -12.10 -5.69
C LEU A 10 4.99 -13.36 -4.94
N VAL A 11 4.21 -14.44 -5.00
CA VAL A 11 4.58 -15.74 -4.42
C VAL A 11 5.84 -16.29 -5.08
N LYS A 12 5.90 -16.25 -6.41
CA LYS A 12 7.09 -16.70 -7.16
C LYS A 12 8.30 -15.83 -6.84
N TYR A 13 8.13 -14.51 -6.84
CA TYR A 13 9.18 -13.54 -6.51
C TYR A 13 9.80 -13.82 -5.14
N ASN A 14 8.96 -13.99 -4.10
CA ASN A 14 9.45 -14.25 -2.74
C ASN A 14 10.23 -15.57 -2.66
N ARG A 15 9.81 -16.61 -3.39
CA ARG A 15 10.55 -17.88 -3.46
C ARG A 15 11.91 -17.70 -4.13
N VAL A 16 11.97 -17.02 -5.27
CA VAL A 16 13.22 -16.74 -6.01
C VAL A 16 14.16 -15.87 -5.16
N LEU A 17 13.62 -14.87 -4.45
CA LEU A 17 14.36 -14.00 -3.53
C LEU A 17 15.00 -14.79 -2.39
N GLN A 18 14.28 -15.75 -1.82
CA GLN A 18 14.83 -16.64 -0.80
C GLN A 18 15.97 -17.50 -1.33
N GLN A 19 15.84 -18.06 -2.55
CA GLN A 19 16.92 -18.85 -3.18
C GLN A 19 18.15 -18.00 -3.46
N ARG A 20 17.98 -16.80 -4.03
CA ARG A 20 19.08 -15.84 -4.24
C ARG A 20 19.76 -15.47 -2.92
N ASN A 21 18.98 -15.15 -1.88
CA ASN A 21 19.55 -14.79 -0.58
C ASN A 21 20.30 -15.95 0.08
N LYS A 22 19.87 -17.20 -0.14
CA LYS A 22 20.62 -18.38 0.29
C LYS A 22 21.96 -18.46 -0.44
N LEU A 23 21.96 -18.34 -1.77
CA LEU A 23 23.19 -18.33 -2.57
C LEU A 23 24.16 -17.23 -2.14
N LEU A 24 23.67 -16.02 -1.86
CA LEU A 24 24.52 -14.90 -1.39
C LEU A 24 25.19 -15.20 -0.04
N LYS A 25 24.50 -15.90 0.86
CA LYS A 25 25.07 -16.31 2.15
C LYS A 25 26.13 -17.40 1.97
N ASP A 26 25.81 -18.42 1.17
CA ASP A 26 26.74 -19.52 0.86
C ASP A 26 28.01 -19.01 0.17
N ALA A 27 27.88 -17.99 -0.68
CA ALA A 27 28.99 -17.37 -1.39
C ALA A 27 29.98 -16.62 -0.48
N ARG A 28 29.59 -16.24 0.74
CA ARG A 28 30.51 -15.62 1.70
C ARG A 28 31.59 -16.58 2.18
N GLU A 29 31.23 -17.85 2.33
CA GLU A 29 32.10 -18.89 2.87
C GLU A 29 32.83 -19.65 1.76
N ASN A 30 32.15 -19.87 0.62
CA ASN A 30 32.63 -20.78 -0.43
C ASN A 30 33.02 -20.07 -1.73
N GLY A 31 32.94 -18.74 -1.78
CA GLY A 31 33.17 -17.95 -2.99
C GLY A 31 31.93 -17.86 -3.90
N ILE A 32 31.93 -16.86 -4.78
CA ILE A 32 30.77 -16.51 -5.59
C ILE A 32 30.73 -17.35 -6.87
N ASN A 33 29.62 -18.08 -7.08
CA ASN A 33 29.30 -18.65 -8.39
C ASN A 33 28.51 -17.63 -9.23
N TYR A 34 29.22 -16.86 -10.05
CA TYR A 34 28.62 -15.81 -10.88
C TYR A 34 27.63 -16.33 -11.91
N GLN A 35 27.85 -17.54 -12.47
CA GLN A 35 26.93 -18.12 -13.44
C GLN A 35 25.57 -18.43 -12.81
N LEU A 36 25.58 -19.01 -11.60
CA LEU A 36 24.36 -19.30 -10.86
C LEU A 36 23.68 -18.01 -10.38
N LEU A 37 24.46 -17.02 -9.93
CA LEU A 37 23.93 -15.71 -9.53
C LEU A 37 23.25 -14.99 -10.69
N ASP A 38 23.83 -15.02 -11.90
CA ASP A 38 23.25 -14.43 -13.11
C ASP A 38 21.90 -15.05 -13.50
N VAL A 39 21.71 -16.35 -13.27
CA VAL A 39 20.41 -17.02 -13.51
C VAL A 39 19.36 -16.46 -12.57
N TRP A 40 19.67 -16.35 -11.27
CA TRP A 40 18.75 -15.78 -10.29
C TRP A 40 18.48 -14.31 -10.52
N ASP A 41 19.48 -13.53 -10.92
CA ASP A 41 19.31 -12.11 -11.23
C ASP A 41 18.34 -11.88 -12.39
N LYS A 42 18.44 -12.68 -13.47
CA LYS A 42 17.50 -12.60 -14.59
C LYS A 42 16.07 -12.94 -14.15
N GLU A 43 15.89 -13.93 -13.29
CA GLU A 43 14.57 -14.29 -12.79
C GLU A 43 14.00 -13.24 -11.84
N ILE A 44 14.80 -12.72 -10.90
CA ILE A 44 14.42 -11.61 -10.01
C ILE A 44 14.04 -10.38 -10.84
N ALA A 45 14.87 -9.98 -11.81
CA ALA A 45 14.62 -8.80 -12.62
C ALA A 45 13.33 -8.92 -13.43
N THR A 46 13.07 -10.09 -14.02
CA THR A 46 11.83 -10.35 -14.78
C THR A 46 10.60 -10.24 -13.89
N LEU A 47 10.62 -10.87 -12.70
CA LEU A 47 9.47 -10.82 -11.78
C LEU A 47 9.31 -9.44 -11.14
N ALA A 48 10.40 -8.77 -10.80
CA ALA A 48 10.40 -7.42 -10.23
C ALA A 48 9.77 -6.41 -11.19
N ALA A 49 10.12 -6.49 -12.47
CA ALA A 49 9.60 -5.62 -13.51
C ALA A 49 8.08 -5.69 -13.65
N GLU A 50 7.54 -6.91 -13.72
CA GLU A 50 6.09 -7.14 -13.78
C GLU A 50 5.37 -6.61 -12.52
N ILE A 51 5.94 -6.87 -11.33
CA ILE A 51 5.39 -6.41 -10.05
C ILE A 51 5.35 -4.89 -9.98
N VAL A 52 6.43 -4.21 -10.36
CA VAL A 52 6.52 -2.75 -10.28
C VAL A 52 5.62 -2.07 -11.31
N ALA A 53 5.56 -2.57 -12.53
CA ALA A 53 4.62 -2.06 -13.54
C ALA A 53 3.16 -2.15 -13.05
N LEU A 54 2.77 -3.28 -12.46
CA LEU A 54 1.44 -3.46 -11.87
C LEU A 54 1.20 -2.52 -10.68
N ARG A 55 2.18 -2.37 -9.78
CA ARG A 55 2.07 -1.47 -8.62
C ARG A 55 1.91 -0.02 -9.03
N ILE A 56 2.72 0.47 -9.97
CA ILE A 56 2.63 1.85 -10.48
C ILE A 56 1.27 2.09 -11.11
N LYS A 57 0.80 1.16 -11.95
CA LYS A 57 -0.53 1.24 -12.58
C LYS A 57 -1.66 1.33 -11.55
N VAL A 58 -1.67 0.46 -10.54
CA VAL A 58 -2.69 0.46 -9.48
C VAL A 58 -2.58 1.72 -8.62
N LEU A 59 -1.35 2.14 -8.30
CA LEU A 59 -1.12 3.32 -7.47
C LEU A 59 -1.66 4.59 -8.12
N LYS A 60 -1.57 4.74 -9.46
CA LYS A 60 -2.18 5.88 -10.15
C LYS A 60 -3.69 5.98 -9.88
N ASN A 61 -4.40 4.85 -9.94
CA ASN A 61 -5.83 4.81 -9.67
C ASN A 61 -6.12 5.12 -8.20
N ILE A 62 -5.40 4.48 -7.27
CA ILE A 62 -5.57 4.72 -5.83
C ILE A 62 -5.25 6.18 -5.49
N ASN A 63 -4.22 6.77 -6.09
CA ASN A 63 -3.79 8.14 -5.83
C ASN A 63 -4.87 9.15 -6.25
N ALA A 64 -5.48 8.97 -7.42
CA ALA A 64 -6.59 9.82 -7.87
C ALA A 64 -7.78 9.74 -6.89
N ILE A 65 -8.22 8.52 -6.57
CA ILE A 65 -9.36 8.30 -5.68
C ILE A 65 -9.08 8.83 -4.27
N ALA A 66 -7.90 8.53 -3.72
CA ALA A 66 -7.51 8.96 -2.38
C ALA A 66 -7.39 10.48 -2.29
N GLY A 67 -6.85 11.13 -3.33
CA GLY A 67 -6.77 12.59 -3.40
C GLY A 67 -8.15 13.25 -3.36
N ASP A 68 -9.10 12.74 -4.14
CA ASP A 68 -10.49 13.26 -4.17
C ASP A 68 -11.18 13.07 -2.82
N ILE A 69 -11.11 11.86 -2.25
CA ILE A 69 -11.69 11.55 -0.93
C ILE A 69 -11.07 12.42 0.16
N TYR A 70 -9.74 12.60 0.15
CA TYR A 70 -9.07 13.40 1.17
C TYR A 70 -9.45 14.88 1.07
N LYS A 71 -9.61 15.41 -0.15
CA LYS A 71 -10.13 16.77 -0.38
C LYS A 71 -11.55 16.92 0.16
N GLU A 72 -12.43 15.92 -0.01
CA GLU A 72 -13.77 15.95 0.60
C GLU A 72 -13.72 15.94 2.14
N ILE A 73 -12.93 15.04 2.75
CA ILE A 73 -12.81 14.91 4.21
C ILE A 73 -12.25 16.19 4.85
N THR A 74 -11.39 16.91 4.14
CA THR A 74 -10.70 18.13 4.65
C THR A 74 -11.36 19.44 4.19
N ASN A 75 -12.52 19.38 3.55
CA ASN A 75 -13.20 20.54 2.94
C ASN A 75 -12.31 21.34 1.98
N GLN A 76 -11.59 20.64 1.10
CA GLN A 76 -10.74 21.21 0.04
C GLN A 76 -9.56 22.05 0.55
N ARG A 77 -9.18 21.92 1.83
CA ARG A 77 -8.09 22.70 2.44
C ARG A 77 -6.72 22.03 2.29
N GLU A 78 -6.70 20.73 2.02
CA GLU A 78 -5.49 19.93 1.99
C GLU A 78 -5.49 19.00 0.77
N GLU A 79 -4.31 18.72 0.24
CA GLU A 79 -4.10 17.83 -0.90
C GLU A 79 -3.21 16.66 -0.48
N LEU A 80 -3.72 15.43 -0.68
CA LEU A 80 -3.00 14.20 -0.43
C LEU A 80 -2.46 13.63 -1.75
N VAL A 81 -1.18 13.25 -1.75
CA VAL A 81 -0.51 12.59 -2.87
C VAL A 81 0.22 11.35 -2.36
N ILE A 82 0.13 10.26 -3.11
CA ILE A 82 0.83 9.00 -2.83
C ILE A 82 1.85 8.76 -3.93
N ASN A 83 3.11 8.65 -3.52
CA ASN A 83 4.25 8.45 -4.40
C ASN A 83 4.83 7.05 -4.21
N TYR A 84 5.20 6.40 -5.31
CA TYR A 84 5.96 5.15 -5.27
C TYR A 84 7.45 5.47 -5.11
N GLU A 85 8.05 5.11 -3.99
CA GLU A 85 9.47 5.33 -3.73
C GLU A 85 10.28 4.07 -4.07
N LEU A 86 11.09 4.18 -5.13
CA LEU A 86 11.99 3.12 -5.57
C LEU A 86 13.28 3.14 -4.77
N LYS A 87 13.72 1.96 -4.31
CA LYS A 87 15.06 1.82 -3.75
C LYS A 87 16.09 1.71 -4.88
N THR A 88 17.05 2.64 -4.91
CA THR A 88 18.20 2.58 -5.83
C THR A 88 19.48 2.18 -5.08
N ASN A 89 20.58 2.05 -5.83
CA ASN A 89 21.87 1.71 -5.24
C ASN A 89 22.45 2.79 -4.32
N SER A 90 22.15 4.05 -4.63
CA SER A 90 22.73 5.22 -3.96
C SER A 90 21.72 5.97 -3.09
N SER A 91 20.42 5.83 -3.35
CA SER A 91 19.38 6.63 -2.71
C SER A 91 18.01 5.96 -2.77
N THR A 92 16.97 6.72 -2.49
CA THR A 92 15.61 6.45 -2.96
C THR A 92 15.24 7.50 -4.01
N VAL A 93 14.33 7.14 -4.92
CA VAL A 93 13.80 8.08 -5.93
C VAL A 93 12.29 7.90 -6.05
N ILE A 94 11.57 9.00 -6.20
CA ILE A 94 10.15 8.95 -6.53
C ILE A 94 10.01 8.48 -7.98
N CYS A 95 9.26 7.41 -8.18
CA CYS A 95 8.95 6.91 -9.51
C CYS A 95 7.93 7.84 -10.18
N SER A 96 8.38 8.62 -11.16
CA SER A 96 7.54 9.47 -11.97
C SER A 96 7.14 8.85 -13.31
N GLN A 97 7.70 7.68 -13.65
CA GLN A 97 7.56 7.06 -14.96
C GLN A 97 6.69 5.81 -14.92
N ASP A 98 5.85 5.65 -15.93
CA ASP A 98 5.05 4.44 -16.17
C ASP A 98 5.70 3.64 -17.30
N ASP A 99 6.90 3.14 -17.01
CA ASP A 99 7.72 2.44 -17.99
C ASP A 99 7.27 0.99 -18.20
N SER A 100 7.62 0.47 -19.37
CA SER A 100 7.32 -0.91 -19.75
C SER A 100 8.05 -1.94 -18.86
N PRO A 101 7.51 -3.15 -18.70
CA PRO A 101 8.22 -4.24 -18.02
C PRO A 101 9.61 -4.55 -18.61
N ALA A 102 9.82 -4.31 -19.91
CA ALA A 102 11.14 -4.50 -20.52
C ALA A 102 12.18 -3.51 -19.96
N PHE A 103 11.80 -2.23 -19.84
CA PHE A 103 12.65 -1.21 -19.23
C PHE A 103 12.99 -1.57 -17.77
N TRP A 104 11.97 -1.89 -16.97
CA TRP A 104 12.18 -2.24 -15.56
C TRP A 104 13.07 -3.47 -15.39
N LYS A 105 12.94 -4.46 -16.28
CA LYS A 105 13.78 -5.65 -16.26
C LYS A 105 15.25 -5.29 -16.46
N ASP A 106 15.55 -4.47 -17.46
CA ASP A 106 16.93 -4.05 -17.73
C ASP A 106 17.48 -3.18 -16.58
N TRP A 107 16.65 -2.30 -16.03
CA TRP A 107 16.98 -1.47 -14.87
C TRP A 107 17.32 -2.31 -13.63
N TYR A 108 16.47 -3.27 -13.27
CA TYR A 108 16.72 -4.17 -12.14
C TYR A 108 17.94 -5.06 -12.38
N LEU A 109 18.13 -5.57 -13.59
CA LEU A 109 19.27 -6.42 -13.92
C LEU A 109 20.60 -5.66 -13.79
N ALA A 110 20.66 -4.42 -14.28
CA ALA A 110 21.81 -3.55 -14.11
C ALA A 110 22.08 -3.25 -12.63
N GLY A 111 21.02 -2.89 -11.89
CA GLY A 111 21.12 -2.59 -10.46
C GLY A 111 21.60 -3.79 -9.63
N LEU A 112 21.08 -5.00 -9.89
CA LEU A 112 21.50 -6.22 -9.20
C LEU A 112 22.99 -6.51 -9.41
N ARG A 113 23.48 -6.37 -10.64
CA ARG A 113 24.89 -6.60 -11.01
C ARG A 113 25.83 -5.65 -10.30
N GLU A 114 25.51 -4.36 -10.27
CA GLU A 114 26.29 -3.35 -9.55
C GLU A 114 26.41 -3.67 -8.05
N ARG A 115 25.40 -4.32 -7.47
CA ARG A 115 25.35 -4.67 -6.06
C ARG A 115 25.99 -5.99 -5.66
N HIS A 116 26.40 -6.84 -6.59
CA HIS A 116 26.84 -8.22 -6.29
C HIS A 116 27.75 -8.31 -5.05
N ASN A 117 28.81 -7.52 -5.02
CA ASN A 117 29.78 -7.55 -3.92
C ASN A 117 29.15 -7.19 -2.57
N ILE A 118 28.35 -6.11 -2.53
CA ILE A 118 27.70 -5.64 -1.30
C ILE A 118 26.61 -6.62 -0.87
N ASP A 119 25.83 -7.15 -1.80
CA ASP A 119 24.76 -8.12 -1.53
C ASP A 119 25.34 -9.45 -1.01
N VAL A 120 26.51 -9.88 -1.49
CA VAL A 120 27.23 -11.04 -0.93
C VAL A 120 27.69 -10.77 0.50
N ILE A 121 28.39 -9.65 0.73
CA ILE A 121 28.83 -9.24 2.09
C ILE A 121 27.63 -9.17 3.04
N ARG A 122 26.49 -8.63 2.59
CA ARG A 122 25.25 -8.50 3.37
C ARG A 122 24.41 -9.77 3.38
N GLY A 123 24.69 -10.75 2.52
CA GLY A 123 23.95 -12.02 2.38
C GLY A 123 22.46 -11.82 2.17
N ASN A 124 22.09 -10.71 1.53
CA ASN A 124 20.73 -10.36 1.20
C ASN A 124 20.70 -9.52 -0.08
N THR A 125 19.59 -9.60 -0.79
CA THR A 125 19.34 -8.79 -1.98
C THR A 125 19.00 -7.37 -1.55
N GLY A 126 19.72 -6.40 -2.09
CA GLY A 126 19.60 -4.99 -1.71
C GLY A 126 18.66 -4.15 -2.57
N ILE A 127 18.20 -4.67 -3.71
CA ILE A 127 17.34 -3.97 -4.68
C ILE A 127 16.20 -4.87 -5.17
N GLY A 128 15.02 -4.29 -5.40
CA GLY A 128 13.82 -5.00 -5.84
C GLY A 128 12.56 -4.49 -5.15
N PRO A 129 11.36 -4.88 -5.61
CA PRO A 129 10.08 -4.43 -5.05
C PRO A 129 9.85 -4.75 -3.57
N HIS A 130 10.66 -5.62 -2.97
CA HIS A 130 10.66 -5.87 -1.51
C HIS A 130 11.36 -4.77 -0.70
N ARG A 131 12.00 -3.80 -1.35
CA ARG A 131 12.72 -2.67 -0.74
C ARG A 131 12.09 -1.31 -1.01
N ASP A 132 11.11 -1.26 -1.91
CA ASP A 132 10.38 -0.04 -2.26
C ASP A 132 9.38 0.32 -1.14
N ASP A 133 8.97 1.59 -1.09
CA ASP A 133 7.98 2.09 -0.13
C ASP A 133 6.92 2.97 -0.82
N LEU A 134 5.82 3.26 -0.12
CA LEU A 134 4.83 4.27 -0.51
C LEU A 134 5.00 5.49 0.39
N VAL A 135 5.27 6.64 -0.23
CA VAL A 135 5.42 7.91 0.47
C VAL A 135 4.15 8.73 0.27
N ILE A 136 3.45 8.99 1.37
CA ILE A 136 2.24 9.82 1.37
C ILE A 136 2.65 11.23 1.80
N THR A 137 2.24 12.23 1.03
CA THR A 137 2.45 13.64 1.34
C THR A 137 1.11 14.36 1.45
N VAL A 138 1.02 15.31 2.37
CA VAL A 138 -0.09 16.26 2.47
C VAL A 138 0.47 17.68 2.32
N ASN A 139 -0.01 18.42 1.32
CA ASN A 139 0.54 19.75 0.96
C ASN A 139 2.08 19.72 0.88
N ASP A 140 2.61 18.75 0.12
CA ASP A 140 4.05 18.47 -0.07
C ASP A 140 4.85 18.03 1.18
N ASN A 141 4.22 17.93 2.35
CA ASN A 141 4.88 17.48 3.57
C ASN A 141 4.69 15.98 3.77
N ASN A 142 5.76 15.25 4.11
CA ASN A 142 5.68 13.82 4.41
C ASN A 142 4.73 13.57 5.59
N LEU A 143 3.65 12.84 5.32
CA LEU A 143 2.57 12.61 6.29
C LEU A 143 3.06 11.82 7.52
N ARG A 144 3.96 10.85 7.32
CA ARG A 144 4.52 10.03 8.40
C ARG A 144 5.39 10.86 9.34
N SER A 145 6.23 11.74 8.79
CA SER A 145 7.23 12.47 9.57
C SER A 145 6.73 13.80 10.14
N PHE A 146 5.85 14.49 9.41
CA PHE A 146 5.47 15.88 9.71
C PHE A 146 3.95 16.11 9.83
N GLY A 147 3.14 15.09 9.49
CA GLY A 147 1.70 15.19 9.62
C GLY A 147 1.25 15.27 11.08
N SER A 148 0.27 16.14 11.36
CA SER A 148 -0.44 16.10 12.64
C SER A 148 -1.17 14.75 12.81
N GLN A 149 -1.50 14.38 14.06
CA GLN A 149 -2.26 13.15 14.32
C GLN A 149 -3.58 13.09 13.54
N GLY A 150 -4.31 14.22 13.44
CA GLY A 150 -5.53 14.30 12.65
C GLY A 150 -5.27 14.03 11.16
N GLN A 151 -4.24 14.65 10.58
CA GLN A 151 -3.86 14.41 9.18
C GLN A 151 -3.47 12.96 8.93
N GLN A 152 -2.68 12.36 9.82
CA GLN A 152 -2.28 10.95 9.68
C GLN A 152 -3.50 10.02 9.68
N ARG A 153 -4.44 10.23 10.61
CA ARG A 153 -5.70 9.46 10.70
C ARG A 153 -6.56 9.63 9.45
N SER A 154 -6.77 10.86 9.00
CA SER A 154 -7.55 11.11 7.78
C SER A 154 -6.87 10.61 6.52
N GLY A 155 -5.54 10.66 6.44
CA GLY A 155 -4.81 10.13 5.30
C GLY A 155 -4.90 8.61 5.25
N ALA A 156 -4.74 7.93 6.39
CA ALA A 156 -4.94 6.49 6.49
C ALA A 156 -6.38 6.09 6.13
N LEU A 157 -7.38 6.86 6.56
CA LEU A 157 -8.77 6.60 6.22
C LEU A 157 -9.08 6.84 4.74
N ALA A 158 -8.59 7.94 4.16
CA ALA A 158 -8.74 8.22 2.74
C ALA A 158 -8.15 7.09 1.89
N LEU A 159 -7.01 6.53 2.29
CA LEU A 159 -6.45 5.34 1.65
C LEU A 159 -7.35 4.10 1.76
N LYS A 160 -7.98 3.87 2.91
CA LYS A 160 -8.91 2.74 3.10
C LYS A 160 -10.18 2.89 2.27
N LEU A 161 -10.73 4.09 2.19
CA LEU A 161 -11.87 4.38 1.33
C LEU A 161 -11.49 4.31 -0.16
N ALA A 162 -10.28 4.73 -0.53
CA ALA A 162 -9.77 4.58 -1.89
C ALA A 162 -9.55 3.11 -2.27
N GLU A 163 -9.07 2.28 -1.34
CA GLU A 163 -9.00 0.83 -1.51
C GLU A 163 -10.39 0.23 -1.74
N MET A 164 -11.40 0.64 -0.97
CA MET A 164 -12.79 0.19 -1.13
C MET A 164 -13.35 0.55 -2.52
N GLU A 165 -13.20 1.81 -2.95
CA GLU A 165 -13.64 2.25 -4.29
C GLU A 165 -12.88 1.53 -5.40
N TYR A 166 -11.57 1.31 -5.24
CA TYR A 166 -10.79 0.50 -6.18
C TYR A 166 -11.31 -0.94 -6.27
N VAL A 167 -11.63 -1.58 -5.14
CA VAL A 167 -12.21 -2.92 -5.11
C VAL A 167 -13.55 -2.95 -5.83
N LYS A 168 -14.42 -1.97 -5.60
CA LYS A 168 -15.71 -1.84 -6.31
C LYS A 168 -15.53 -1.71 -7.81
N ASN A 169 -14.58 -0.90 -8.27
CA ASN A 169 -14.30 -0.72 -9.70
C ASN A 169 -13.78 -2.00 -10.37
N GLU A 170 -13.03 -2.82 -9.65
CA GLU A 170 -12.48 -4.08 -10.18
C GLU A 170 -13.44 -5.27 -10.07
N ALA A 171 -14.21 -5.35 -8.97
CA ALA A 171 -15.10 -6.48 -8.67
C ALA A 171 -16.56 -6.26 -9.07
N GLY A 172 -16.97 -5.01 -9.31
CA GLY A 172 -18.34 -4.62 -9.66
C GLY A 172 -19.27 -4.37 -8.47
N GLU A 173 -18.83 -4.66 -7.24
CA GLU A 173 -19.61 -4.50 -6.01
C GLU A 173 -18.76 -3.97 -4.85
N TYR A 174 -19.40 -3.24 -3.94
CA TYR A 174 -18.71 -2.76 -2.73
C TYR A 174 -18.44 -3.91 -1.76
N PRO A 175 -17.24 -3.94 -1.13
CA PRO A 175 -16.99 -4.86 -0.01
C PRO A 175 -17.74 -4.39 1.25
N VAL A 176 -17.91 -5.28 2.24
CA VAL A 176 -18.35 -4.86 3.57
C VAL A 176 -17.24 -4.04 4.22
N LEU A 177 -17.59 -2.85 4.72
CA LEU A 177 -16.65 -1.96 5.40
C LEU A 177 -16.70 -2.19 6.91
N LEU A 178 -15.53 -2.35 7.53
CA LEU A 178 -15.37 -2.51 8.98
C LEU A 178 -14.53 -1.35 9.51
N LEU A 179 -15.09 -0.57 10.43
CA LEU A 179 -14.41 0.56 11.08
C LEU A 179 -14.31 0.29 12.58
N ASP A 180 -13.09 0.01 13.05
CA ASP A 180 -12.84 -0.35 14.45
C ASP A 180 -12.31 0.86 15.24
N ASP A 181 -13.15 1.44 16.10
CA ASP A 181 -12.90 2.60 16.97
C ASP A 181 -12.33 3.85 16.26
N VAL A 182 -12.49 3.93 14.93
CA VAL A 182 -11.95 5.04 14.12
C VAL A 182 -12.69 6.36 14.41
N MET A 183 -13.94 6.30 14.87
CA MET A 183 -14.77 7.49 15.06
C MET A 183 -14.36 8.31 16.28
N SER A 184 -13.90 7.67 17.37
CA SER A 184 -13.45 8.38 18.57
C SER A 184 -12.18 9.20 18.33
N GLU A 185 -11.45 8.86 17.26
CA GLU A 185 -10.17 9.45 16.87
C GLU A 185 -10.29 10.70 15.97
N LEU A 186 -11.50 11.03 15.53
CA LEU A 186 -11.78 12.06 14.53
C LEU A 186 -12.62 13.19 15.12
N ASP A 187 -12.33 14.42 14.68
CA ASP A 187 -13.19 15.56 15.00
C ASP A 187 -14.59 15.40 14.35
N SER A 188 -15.55 16.16 14.87
CA SER A 188 -16.95 16.07 14.47
C SER A 188 -17.18 16.36 12.99
N GLU A 189 -16.37 17.25 12.39
CA GLU A 189 -16.50 17.63 10.99
C GLU A 189 -16.04 16.49 10.09
N ARG A 190 -14.86 15.92 10.37
CA ARG A 190 -14.32 14.77 9.62
C ARG A 190 -15.23 13.54 9.73
N ARG A 191 -15.72 13.21 10.93
CA ARG A 191 -16.68 12.12 11.13
C ARG A 191 -17.91 12.26 10.24
N LYS A 192 -18.49 13.46 10.21
CA LYS A 192 -19.65 13.73 9.36
C LYS A 192 -19.34 13.51 7.88
N GLN A 193 -18.19 13.97 7.39
CA GLN A 193 -17.81 13.77 5.98
C GLN A 193 -17.64 12.30 5.62
N ILE A 194 -17.00 11.52 6.50
CA ILE A 194 -16.80 10.08 6.27
C ILE A 194 -18.14 9.35 6.22
N LEU A 195 -19.03 9.64 7.17
CA LEU A 195 -20.33 9.01 7.23
C LEU A 195 -21.19 9.36 6.02
N ASN A 196 -21.19 10.63 5.60
CA ASN A 196 -21.83 11.04 4.35
C ASN A 196 -21.24 10.35 3.11
N PHE A 197 -19.94 10.07 3.12
CA PHE A 197 -19.28 9.37 2.03
C PHE A 197 -19.72 7.90 1.93
N ILE A 198 -19.93 7.21 3.05
CA ILE A 198 -20.28 5.78 3.07
C ILE A 198 -21.80 5.53 3.06
N ASP A 199 -22.60 6.48 3.55
CA ASP A 199 -24.04 6.33 3.73
C ASP A 199 -24.74 6.07 2.38
N GLY A 200 -25.62 5.06 2.37
CA GLY A 200 -26.29 4.57 1.16
C GLY A 200 -25.38 3.94 0.09
N ARG A 201 -24.05 3.96 0.24
CA ARG A 201 -23.11 3.39 -0.74
C ARG A 201 -22.64 2.00 -0.38
N VAL A 202 -22.30 1.77 0.90
CA VAL A 202 -21.64 0.55 1.36
C VAL A 202 -22.19 0.07 2.71
N GLN A 203 -22.39 -1.24 2.84
CA GLN A 203 -22.72 -1.84 4.14
C GLN A 203 -21.52 -1.68 5.08
N THR A 204 -21.73 -0.99 6.21
CA THR A 204 -20.66 -0.65 7.14
C THR A 204 -20.98 -1.08 8.57
N PHE A 205 -20.02 -1.73 9.22
CA PHE A 205 -20.03 -1.97 10.67
C PHE A 205 -19.04 -1.04 11.35
N ILE A 206 -19.49 -0.35 12.40
CA ILE A 206 -18.69 0.63 13.13
C ILE A 206 -18.73 0.26 14.61
N THR A 207 -17.56 0.12 15.24
CA THR A 207 -17.47 0.02 16.70
C THR A 207 -17.27 1.42 17.29
N VAL A 208 -18.06 1.75 18.32
CA VAL A 208 -17.96 3.01 19.06
C VAL A 208 -18.22 2.76 20.54
N ASN A 209 -17.60 3.57 21.39
CA ASN A 209 -17.87 3.57 22.83
C ASN A 209 -19.03 4.50 23.23
N ASP A 210 -19.37 5.47 22.38
CA ASP A 210 -20.48 6.41 22.57
C ASP A 210 -21.28 6.55 21.26
N LYS A 211 -22.58 6.27 21.34
CA LYS A 211 -23.55 6.43 20.23
C LYS A 211 -23.54 7.84 19.67
N ASN A 212 -23.34 8.87 20.50
CA ASN A 212 -23.34 10.28 20.06
C ASN A 212 -22.20 10.60 19.10
N LEU A 213 -21.24 9.69 18.93
CA LEU A 213 -20.20 9.85 17.93
C LEU A 213 -20.72 9.70 16.50
N ILE A 214 -21.87 9.03 16.33
CA ILE A 214 -22.52 8.78 15.06
C ILE A 214 -23.77 9.68 14.96
N PRO A 215 -23.88 10.55 13.93
CA PRO A 215 -25.10 11.27 13.61
C PRO A 215 -26.24 10.30 13.31
N GLU A 216 -27.47 10.76 13.51
CA GLU A 216 -28.65 10.00 13.11
C GLU A 216 -28.68 9.87 11.57
N LEU A 217 -28.62 8.63 11.08
CA LEU A 217 -28.76 8.26 9.67
C LEU A 217 -30.02 7.41 9.55
N GLU A 218 -30.80 7.60 8.47
CA GLU A 218 -32.12 6.96 8.32
C GLU A 218 -32.09 5.42 8.36
N CYS A 219 -30.97 4.81 7.98
CA CYS A 219 -30.82 3.36 7.83
C CYS A 219 -29.89 2.70 8.86
N ASN A 220 -29.51 3.39 9.94
CA ASN A 220 -28.60 2.81 10.95
C ASN A 220 -29.33 1.87 11.93
N ARG A 221 -28.59 0.90 12.47
CA ARG A 221 -29.02 0.05 13.58
C ARG A 221 -27.95 0.03 14.65
N TYR A 222 -28.37 -0.01 15.91
CA TYR A 222 -27.46 -0.05 17.05
C TYR A 222 -27.49 -1.44 17.68
N PHE A 223 -26.30 -1.96 17.93
CA PHE A 223 -26.10 -3.22 18.64
C PHE A 223 -25.19 -2.97 19.82
N LYS A 224 -25.65 -3.33 21.01
CA LYS A 224 -24.87 -3.28 22.23
C LYS A 224 -24.12 -4.60 22.41
N VAL A 225 -22.84 -4.49 22.73
CA VAL A 225 -21.98 -5.64 23.04
C VAL A 225 -21.60 -5.59 24.52
N SER A 226 -21.92 -6.63 25.27
CA SER A 226 -21.58 -6.77 26.69
C SER A 226 -21.27 -8.22 27.04
N GLU A 227 -20.17 -8.47 27.75
CA GLU A 227 -19.75 -9.82 28.19
C GLU A 227 -19.67 -10.84 27.05
N GLY A 228 -19.23 -10.40 25.86
CA GLY A 228 -19.15 -11.26 24.66
C GLY A 228 -20.50 -11.61 24.01
N SER A 229 -21.59 -11.00 24.46
CA SER A 229 -22.94 -11.14 23.88
C SER A 229 -23.37 -9.88 23.15
N ILE A 230 -24.16 -10.03 22.08
CA ILE A 230 -24.67 -8.94 21.24
C ILE A 230 -26.19 -8.87 21.37
N SER A 231 -26.74 -7.68 21.63
CA SER A 231 -28.18 -7.39 21.65
C SER A 231 -28.49 -6.14 20.83
N GLU A 232 -29.61 -6.12 20.11
CA GLU A 232 -30.11 -4.90 19.45
C GLU A 232 -30.59 -3.91 20.52
N ASP A 233 -30.18 -2.63 20.40
CA ASP A 233 -30.52 -1.53 21.31
C ASP A 233 -31.74 -0.74 20.82
#